data_AF-A0A954YGE7-F1
#
_entry.id   AF-A0A954YGE7-F1
#
_cell.length_a   1.000
_cell.length_b   1.000
_cell.length_c   1.000
_cell.angle_alpha   90.00
_cell.angle_beta   90.00
_cell.angle_gamma   90.00
#
_symmetry.space_group_name_H-M   'P 1'
#
loop_
_entity.id
_entity.type
_entity.pdbx_description
1 polymer ?
#
loop_
_entity_poly.entity_id
_entity_poly.type
_entity_poly.pdbx_seq_one_letter_code
_entity_poly.pdbx_strand_id
1 'polypeptide(L)'
;MARPWNHYEAAFEAFLRSIRIPYVSVDERRRALLGDQSLKNLDFIVSPPDQISWLIDVKGRKFPGGEEGRHYWKNWIQHEDLFSLERWEQLFGGGFRGLLVFAYLLVRDRAPVPPSEIFDFRGQAYAFVGIELDVYRRYARPISDRWDTVAMPAPRFREHAQRAHALFEVEVSSLSAD
;
A
#
# COMPACT_ATOMS: atom_id res chain seq x y z
N MET A 1 -8.99 19.96 11.87
CA MET A 1 -8.24 19.26 12.94
C MET A 1 -7.35 18.22 12.27
N ALA A 2 -6.03 18.29 12.47
CA ALA A 2 -5.08 17.38 11.82
C ALA A 2 -5.18 15.98 12.46
N ARG A 3 -5.45 14.97 11.62
CA ARG A 3 -5.54 13.57 12.04
C ARG A 3 -4.13 13.02 12.34
N PRO A 4 -3.94 12.16 13.35
CA PRO A 4 -2.68 11.43 13.54
C PRO A 4 -2.64 10.27 12.55
N TRP A 5 -2.44 10.58 11.26
CA TRP A 5 -2.03 9.59 10.27
C TRP A 5 -0.70 8.99 10.72
N ASN A 6 -0.50 7.67 10.56
CA ASN A 6 0.85 7.17 10.69
C ASN A 6 1.71 7.80 9.57
N HIS A 7 3.01 7.97 9.81
CA HIS A 7 3.85 8.72 8.88
C HIS A 7 3.94 8.08 7.47
N TYR A 8 3.61 6.80 7.33
CA TYR A 8 3.59 6.10 6.05
C TYR A 8 2.37 6.45 5.21
N GLU A 9 1.18 6.46 5.81
CA GLU A 9 -0.05 6.92 5.15
C GLU A 9 0.07 8.40 4.76
N ALA A 10 0.63 9.23 5.65
CA ALA A 10 0.87 10.64 5.35
C ALA A 10 1.86 10.83 4.19
N ALA A 11 2.91 10.01 4.11
CA ALA A 11 3.85 10.03 2.99
C ALA A 11 3.18 9.56 1.69
N PHE A 12 2.37 8.52 1.76
CA PHE A 12 1.63 8.02 0.60
C PHE A 12 0.59 9.02 0.10
N GLU A 13 -0.15 9.68 1.00
CA GLU A 13 -1.08 10.75 0.63
C GLU A 13 -0.35 11.90 -0.06
N ALA A 14 0.80 12.33 0.47
CA ALA A 14 1.63 13.36 -0.15
C ALA A 14 2.11 12.94 -1.55
N PHE A 15 2.45 11.66 -1.74
CA PHE A 15 2.78 11.10 -3.04
C PHE A 15 1.58 11.19 -3.99
N LEU A 16 0.38 10.72 -3.60
CA LEU A 16 -0.84 10.83 -4.43
C LEU A 16 -1.12 12.29 -4.83
N ARG A 17 -0.96 13.24 -3.89
CA ARG A 17 -1.09 14.68 -4.17
C ARG A 17 -0.06 15.17 -5.20
N SER A 18 1.19 14.72 -5.08
CA SER A 18 2.27 15.14 -5.98
C SER A 18 2.04 14.73 -7.44
N ILE A 19 1.46 13.53 -7.64
CA ILE A 19 1.11 13.02 -8.97
C ILE A 19 -0.29 13.45 -9.43
N ARG A 20 -0.99 14.27 -8.64
CA ARG A 20 -2.32 14.84 -8.93
C ARG A 20 -3.38 13.78 -9.28
N ILE A 21 -3.31 12.60 -8.70
CA ILE A 21 -4.33 11.57 -8.91
C ILE A 21 -5.55 11.83 -8.00
N PRO A 22 -6.79 11.68 -8.50
CA PRO A 22 -7.98 11.76 -7.65
C PRO A 22 -7.98 10.67 -6.57
N TYR A 23 -8.20 11.07 -5.32
CA TYR A 23 -8.34 10.13 -4.21
C TYR A 23 -9.26 10.65 -3.10
N VAL A 24 -9.79 9.71 -2.32
CA VAL A 24 -10.52 9.95 -1.07
C VAL A 24 -9.78 9.24 0.06
N SER A 25 -9.33 10.00 1.06
CA SER A 25 -8.79 9.45 2.31
C SER A 25 -9.92 9.05 3.26
N VAL A 26 -9.87 7.85 3.81
CA VAL A 26 -10.87 7.34 4.76
C VAL A 26 -10.36 7.53 6.20
N ASP A 27 -11.27 7.57 7.18
CA ASP A 27 -10.89 7.62 8.61
C ASP A 27 -10.81 6.17 9.13
N GLU A 28 -9.59 5.67 9.32
CA GLU A 28 -9.30 4.27 9.68
C GLU A 28 -9.71 3.92 11.13
N ARG A 29 -9.93 4.94 11.97
CA ARG A 29 -10.42 4.76 13.35
C ARG A 29 -11.90 4.42 13.40
N ARG A 30 -12.59 4.67 12.30
CA ARG A 30 -13.99 4.27 12.13
C ARG A 30 -14.02 2.92 11.43
N ARG A 31 -15.07 2.17 11.73
CA ARG A 31 -15.40 0.93 11.03
C ARG A 31 -16.74 1.13 10.35
N ALA A 32 -16.89 0.59 9.15
CA ALA A 32 -18.20 0.56 8.51
C ALA A 32 -19.08 -0.47 9.22
N LEU A 33 -20.36 -0.15 9.41
CA LEU A 33 -21.36 -1.06 9.94
C LEU A 33 -22.10 -1.70 8.77
N LEU A 34 -22.06 -3.03 8.69
CA LEU A 34 -22.72 -3.82 7.66
C LEU A 34 -23.61 -4.87 8.34
N GLY A 35 -24.88 -4.52 8.54
CA GLY A 35 -25.77 -5.30 9.40
C GLY A 35 -25.20 -5.40 10.81
N ASP A 36 -25.06 -6.62 11.34
CA ASP A 36 -24.51 -6.88 12.67
C ASP A 36 -22.96 -7.01 12.68
N GLN A 37 -22.30 -6.77 11.55
CA GLN A 37 -20.84 -6.89 11.41
C GLN A 37 -20.18 -5.53 11.30
N SER A 38 -18.97 -5.40 11.87
CA SER A 38 -18.12 -4.23 11.70
C SER A 38 -16.97 -4.56 10.74
N LEU A 39 -16.81 -3.74 9.71
CA LEU A 39 -15.79 -3.89 8.70
C LEU A 39 -14.68 -2.86 8.90
N LYS A 40 -13.42 -3.32 8.89
CA LYS A 40 -12.26 -2.42 8.94
C LYS A 40 -12.32 -1.50 7.72
N ASN A 41 -12.16 -0.20 7.93
CA ASN A 41 -12.01 0.71 6.81
C ASN A 41 -10.66 0.49 6.12
N LEU A 42 -10.66 0.65 4.79
CA LEU A 42 -9.46 0.86 4.00
C LEU A 42 -8.92 2.28 4.23
N ASP A 43 -7.72 2.60 3.74
CA ASP A 43 -7.08 3.90 3.96
C ASP A 43 -7.44 4.91 2.84
N PHE A 44 -7.44 4.47 1.58
CA PHE A 44 -7.68 5.35 0.43
C PHE A 44 -8.51 4.68 -0.66
N ILE A 45 -9.45 5.43 -1.24
CA ILE A 45 -10.00 5.14 -2.56
C ILE A 45 -9.25 6.00 -3.56
N VAL A 46 -8.58 5.40 -4.55
CA VAL A 46 -7.82 6.12 -5.58
C VAL A 46 -8.43 5.82 -6.94
N SER A 47 -8.72 6.84 -7.72
CA SER A 47 -9.40 6.70 -9.02
C SER A 47 -8.57 7.33 -10.12
N PRO A 48 -7.62 6.57 -10.73
CA PRO A 48 -6.97 7.02 -11.95
C PRO A 48 -8.01 7.24 -13.07
N PRO A 49 -7.88 8.28 -13.91
CA PRO A 49 -8.80 8.51 -15.03
C PRO A 49 -8.87 7.30 -15.96
N ASP A 50 -10.09 6.99 -16.44
CA ASP A 50 -10.36 5.92 -17.42
C ASP A 50 -9.90 4.49 -17.03
N GLN A 51 -9.61 4.28 -15.75
CA GLN A 51 -9.18 3.01 -15.18
C GLN A 51 -10.11 2.55 -14.05
N ILE A 52 -9.90 1.33 -13.57
CA ILE A 52 -10.51 0.84 -12.33
C ILE A 52 -10.07 1.70 -11.14
N SER A 53 -10.94 1.82 -10.14
CA SER A 53 -10.59 2.47 -8.88
C SER A 53 -9.93 1.47 -7.92
N TRP A 54 -8.90 1.93 -7.22
CA TRP A 54 -8.18 1.16 -6.22
C TRP A 54 -8.75 1.40 -4.82
N LEU A 55 -9.06 0.31 -4.13
CA LEU A 55 -9.34 0.26 -2.70
C LEU A 55 -8.02 -0.07 -2.01
N ILE A 56 -7.41 0.92 -1.35
CA ILE A 56 -6.04 0.83 -0.87
C ILE A 56 -5.98 0.71 0.66
N ASP A 57 -5.20 -0.26 1.11
CA ASP A 57 -4.74 -0.38 2.50
C ASP A 57 -3.19 -0.31 2.52
N VAL A 58 -2.66 0.62 3.31
CA VAL A 58 -1.24 1.01 3.35
C VAL A 58 -0.52 0.27 4.47
N LYS A 59 0.66 -0.26 4.15
CA LYS A 59 1.52 -1.03 5.04
C LYS A 59 2.88 -0.39 5.17
N GLY A 60 3.08 0.30 6.29
CA GLY A 60 4.33 0.94 6.63
C GLY A 60 5.42 -0.03 7.04
N ARG A 61 6.55 -0.06 6.34
CA ARG A 61 7.68 -0.96 6.60
C ARG A 61 9.00 -0.21 6.45
N LYS A 62 10.04 -0.62 7.17
CA LYS A 62 11.41 -0.16 6.89
C LYS A 62 12.02 -1.01 5.78
N PHE A 63 12.80 -0.38 4.91
CA PHE A 63 13.54 -1.05 3.84
C PHE A 63 15.01 -0.61 3.79
N PRO A 64 15.95 -1.55 3.64
CA PRO A 64 15.74 -2.99 3.87
C PRO A 64 15.34 -3.25 5.34
N GLY A 65 14.53 -4.28 5.58
CA GLY A 65 14.16 -4.72 6.93
C GLY A 65 14.99 -5.93 7.37
N GLY A 66 15.25 -6.08 8.67
CA GLY A 66 15.91 -7.29 9.20
C GLY A 66 17.34 -7.52 8.67
N GLU A 67 17.78 -8.78 8.69
CA GLU A 67 19.09 -9.20 8.18
C GLU A 67 19.07 -9.45 6.66
N GLU A 68 20.23 -9.44 6.02
CA GLU A 68 20.34 -9.69 4.59
C GLU A 68 19.85 -11.13 4.25
N GLY A 69 19.01 -11.26 3.22
CA GLY A 69 18.33 -12.52 2.88
C GLY A 69 17.05 -12.80 3.68
N ARG A 70 17.12 -12.85 5.02
CA ARG A 70 15.96 -13.15 5.89
C ARG A 70 15.29 -11.87 6.37
N HIS A 71 14.04 -11.65 5.94
CA HIS A 71 13.19 -10.49 6.28
C HIS A 71 13.55 -9.17 5.59
N TYR A 72 14.46 -9.18 4.60
CA TYR A 72 14.80 -8.02 3.77
C TYR A 72 13.57 -7.32 3.14
N TRP A 73 12.65 -8.11 2.58
CA TRP A 73 11.39 -7.67 1.97
C TRP A 73 10.22 -7.91 2.93
N LYS A 74 10.13 -7.15 4.03
CA LYS A 74 8.99 -7.30 4.96
C LYS A 74 7.70 -6.87 4.26
N ASN A 75 6.83 -7.84 3.97
CA ASN A 75 5.55 -7.60 3.31
C ASN A 75 4.36 -8.20 4.07
N TRP A 76 4.53 -8.54 5.36
CA TRP A 76 3.44 -9.13 6.13
C TRP A 76 2.29 -8.14 6.31
N ILE A 77 1.07 -8.65 6.49
CA ILE A 77 -0.16 -7.91 6.83
C ILE A 77 -0.96 -8.71 7.86
N GLN A 78 -1.99 -8.12 8.45
CA GLN A 78 -2.94 -8.87 9.29
C GLN A 78 -3.93 -9.63 8.41
N HIS A 79 -4.44 -10.76 8.88
CA HIS A 79 -5.45 -11.53 8.15
C HIS A 79 -6.74 -10.71 7.95
N GLU A 80 -7.10 -9.87 8.93
CA GLU A 80 -8.24 -8.94 8.84
C GLU A 80 -8.12 -7.97 7.64
N ASP A 81 -6.90 -7.58 7.26
CA ASP A 81 -6.68 -6.71 6.10
C ASP A 81 -7.16 -7.39 4.81
N LEU A 82 -6.85 -8.69 4.63
CA LEU A 82 -7.31 -9.46 3.47
C LEU A 82 -8.84 -9.57 3.44
N PHE A 83 -9.42 -9.98 4.56
CA PHE A 83 -10.85 -10.17 4.68
C PHE A 83 -11.61 -8.87 4.42
N SER A 84 -11.15 -7.77 5.04
CA SER A 84 -11.86 -6.50 4.94
C SER A 84 -11.79 -5.91 3.55
N LEU A 85 -10.62 -5.99 2.90
CA LEU A 85 -10.44 -5.45 1.56
C LEU A 85 -11.19 -6.27 0.50
N GLU A 86 -11.19 -7.61 0.61
CA GLU A 86 -12.00 -8.49 -0.26
C GLU A 86 -13.50 -8.18 -0.10
N ARG A 87 -13.95 -7.92 1.14
CA ARG A 87 -15.33 -7.54 1.40
C ARG A 87 -15.67 -6.18 0.80
N TRP A 88 -14.75 -5.21 0.86
CA TRP A 88 -14.96 -3.91 0.21
C TRP A 88 -15.04 -4.03 -1.31
N GLU A 89 -14.20 -4.84 -1.97
CA GLU A 89 -14.33 -5.11 -3.41
C GLU A 89 -15.72 -5.61 -3.77
N GLN A 90 -16.27 -6.56 -2.99
CA GLN A 90 -17.61 -7.09 -3.22
C GLN A 90 -18.71 -6.02 -3.06
N LEU A 91 -18.57 -5.12 -2.08
CA LEU A 91 -19.55 -4.08 -1.79
C LEU A 91 -19.53 -2.94 -2.83
N PHE A 92 -18.34 -2.55 -3.28
CA PHE A 92 -18.17 -1.50 -4.30
C PHE A 92 -18.44 -2.01 -5.72
N GLY A 93 -18.22 -3.30 -5.99
CA GLY A 93 -18.52 -3.95 -7.27
C GLY A 93 -17.41 -3.83 -8.31
N GLY A 94 -17.69 -4.26 -9.54
CA GLY A 94 -16.68 -4.55 -10.58
C GLY A 94 -15.83 -3.37 -11.09
N GLY A 95 -16.14 -2.14 -10.69
CA GLY A 95 -15.30 -0.96 -10.97
C GLY A 95 -14.15 -0.75 -9.99
N PHE A 96 -14.04 -1.60 -8.96
CA PHE A 96 -13.09 -1.43 -7.86
C PHE A 96 -12.26 -2.69 -7.64
N ARG A 97 -10.98 -2.51 -7.33
CA ARG A 97 -10.06 -3.60 -6.96
C ARG A 97 -9.25 -3.25 -5.73
N GLY A 98 -8.97 -4.24 -4.91
CA GLY A 98 -8.15 -4.16 -3.71
C GLY A 98 -6.68 -4.09 -4.07
N LEU A 99 -5.96 -3.15 -3.45
CA LEU A 99 -4.53 -2.97 -3.63
C LEU A 99 -3.88 -2.81 -2.25
N LEU A 100 -2.91 -3.67 -1.96
CA LEU A 100 -2.05 -3.48 -0.80
C LEU A 100 -0.88 -2.61 -1.22
N VAL A 101 -0.73 -1.45 -0.60
CA VAL A 101 0.42 -0.57 -0.85
C VAL A 101 1.42 -0.70 0.29
N PHE A 102 2.63 -1.13 -0.02
CA PHE A 102 3.73 -1.14 0.92
C PHE A 102 4.52 0.16 0.81
N ALA A 103 4.40 0.99 1.85
CA ALA A 103 5.16 2.22 2.02
C ALA A 103 6.46 1.89 2.76
N TYR A 104 7.56 1.83 2.02
CA TYR A 104 8.87 1.49 2.54
C TYR A 104 9.66 2.75 2.92
N LEU A 105 9.90 2.97 4.21
CA LEU A 105 10.86 3.96 4.71
C LEU A 105 12.29 3.46 4.45
N LEU A 106 13.06 4.18 3.66
CA LEU A 106 14.43 3.82 3.31
C LEU A 106 15.37 4.19 4.46
N VAL A 107 16.00 3.17 5.05
CA VAL A 107 16.89 3.33 6.22
C VAL A 107 18.35 2.95 5.95
N ARG A 108 18.66 2.52 4.72
CA ARG A 108 20.01 2.22 4.22
C ARG A 108 20.07 2.54 2.72
N ASP A 109 21.25 2.37 2.13
CA ASP A 109 21.54 2.68 0.73
C ASP A 109 21.03 1.62 -0.26
N ARG A 110 19.75 1.23 -0.12
CA ARG A 110 19.04 0.33 -1.04
C ARG A 110 17.57 0.74 -1.14
N ALA A 111 17.01 0.66 -2.34
CA ALA A 111 15.61 0.95 -2.60
C ALA A 111 14.94 -0.20 -3.39
N PRO A 112 13.62 -0.41 -3.22
CA PRO A 112 12.83 -1.33 -4.04
C PRO A 112 12.39 -0.73 -5.38
N VAL A 113 12.80 0.51 -5.66
CA VAL A 113 12.44 1.31 -6.85
C VAL A 113 13.69 2.03 -7.39
N PRO A 114 13.67 2.51 -8.65
CA PRO A 114 14.73 3.37 -9.19
C PRO A 114 14.89 4.67 -8.38
N PRO A 115 16.08 5.30 -8.37
CA PRO A 115 16.31 6.56 -7.65
C PRO A 115 15.33 7.69 -8.00
N SER A 116 14.88 7.76 -9.25
CA SER A 116 13.90 8.76 -9.73
C SER A 116 12.50 8.61 -9.12
N GLU A 117 12.22 7.50 -8.45
CA GLU A 117 10.92 7.19 -7.83
C GLU A 117 11.00 7.12 -6.31
N ILE A 118 12.15 7.49 -5.74
CA ILE A 118 12.26 7.72 -4.30
C ILE A 118 11.53 9.02 -3.99
N PHE A 119 10.64 8.97 -3.00
CA PHE A 119 9.79 10.09 -2.61
C PHE A 119 10.24 10.65 -1.26
N ASP A 120 10.70 11.91 -1.27
CA ASP A 120 11.07 12.62 -0.05
C ASP A 120 9.84 13.23 0.62
N PHE A 121 9.63 12.86 1.88
CA PHE A 121 8.55 13.39 2.70
C PHE A 121 9.05 13.68 4.11
N ARG A 122 8.97 14.96 4.52
CA ARG A 122 9.37 15.43 5.87
C ARG A 122 10.80 14.99 6.26
N GLY A 123 11.74 15.08 5.31
CA GLY A 123 13.15 14.74 5.52
C GLY A 123 13.43 13.24 5.58
N GLN A 124 12.50 12.40 5.12
CA GLN A 124 12.66 10.95 5.05
C GLN A 124 12.34 10.47 3.63
N ALA A 125 13.12 9.49 3.16
CA ALA A 125 12.95 8.90 1.84
C ALA A 125 12.04 7.68 1.90
N TYR A 126 11.07 7.63 1.00
CA TYR A 126 10.10 6.55 0.87
C TYR A 126 10.14 5.92 -0.51
N ALA A 127 9.76 4.65 -0.58
CA ALA A 127 9.43 3.98 -1.83
C ALA A 127 8.08 3.28 -1.70
N PHE A 128 7.22 3.42 -2.70
CA PHE A 128 5.89 2.84 -2.72
C PHE A 128 5.80 1.75 -3.78
N VAL A 129 5.42 0.56 -3.36
CA VAL A 129 5.07 -0.55 -4.27
C VAL A 129 3.71 -1.09 -3.90
N GLY A 130 2.91 -1.44 -4.90
CA GLY A 130 1.59 -2.02 -4.73
C GLY A 130 1.52 -3.45 -5.25
N ILE A 131 0.59 -4.23 -4.71
CA ILE A 131 0.24 -5.54 -5.22
C ILE A 131 -1.27 -5.75 -5.10
N GLU A 132 -1.89 -6.20 -6.19
CA GLU A 132 -3.32 -6.52 -6.21
C GLU A 132 -3.64 -7.56 -5.13
N LEU A 133 -4.79 -7.36 -4.46
CA LEU A 133 -5.23 -8.20 -3.34
C LEU A 133 -5.31 -9.67 -3.73
N ASP A 134 -5.93 -9.98 -4.88
CA ASP A 134 -6.09 -11.36 -5.36
C ASP A 134 -4.75 -12.05 -5.60
N VAL A 135 -3.78 -11.31 -6.14
CA VAL A 135 -2.43 -11.82 -6.37
C VAL A 135 -1.74 -12.07 -5.03
N TYR A 136 -1.80 -11.11 -4.11
CA TYR A 136 -1.21 -11.28 -2.78
C TYR A 136 -1.80 -12.49 -2.05
N ARG A 137 -3.13 -12.60 -1.99
CA ARG A 137 -3.86 -13.67 -1.31
C ARG A 137 -3.50 -15.06 -1.82
N ARG A 138 -3.28 -15.22 -3.13
CA ARG A 138 -2.92 -16.52 -3.75
C ARG A 138 -1.64 -17.12 -3.16
N TYR A 139 -0.64 -16.29 -2.87
CA TYR A 139 0.66 -16.75 -2.40
C TYR A 139 0.93 -16.46 -0.92
N ALA A 140 0.11 -15.63 -0.26
CA ALA A 140 0.28 -15.35 1.15
C ALA A 140 0.18 -16.63 1.99
N ARG A 141 1.01 -16.72 3.02
CA ARG A 141 1.01 -17.81 3.99
C ARG A 141 0.97 -17.24 5.41
N PRO A 142 0.28 -17.88 6.36
CA PRO A 142 0.38 -17.53 7.76
C PRO A 142 1.84 -17.53 8.21
N ILE A 143 2.24 -16.51 8.96
CA ILE A 143 3.59 -16.41 9.55
C ILE A 143 3.57 -16.31 11.08
N SER A 144 2.41 -15.99 11.68
CA SER A 144 2.24 -16.04 13.12
C SER A 144 0.76 -16.09 13.49
N ASP A 145 0.38 -17.14 14.23
CA ASP A 145 -0.97 -17.27 14.79
C ASP A 145 -1.22 -16.25 15.89
N ARG A 146 -0.21 -15.97 16.74
CA ARG A 146 -0.32 -15.01 17.85
C ARG A 146 -0.66 -13.60 17.37
N TRP A 147 -0.09 -13.19 16.25
CA TRP A 147 -0.28 -11.85 15.68
C TRP A 147 -1.32 -11.83 14.57
N ASP A 148 -1.88 -13.00 14.22
CA ASP A 148 -2.77 -13.23 13.08
C ASP A 148 -2.26 -12.55 11.80
N THR A 149 -1.02 -12.88 11.43
CA THR A 149 -0.32 -12.25 10.30
C THR A 149 0.01 -13.25 9.21
N VAL A 150 -0.08 -12.75 7.97
CA VAL A 150 0.26 -13.48 6.75
C VAL A 150 1.32 -12.71 5.97
N ALA A 151 2.19 -13.41 5.25
CA ALA A 151 3.18 -12.83 4.37
C ALA A 151 3.27 -13.59 3.06
N MET A 152 3.57 -12.88 1.97
CA MET A 152 3.90 -13.50 0.69
C MET A 152 5.42 -13.81 0.64
N PRO A 153 5.86 -14.98 0.14
CA PRO A 153 7.28 -15.25 -0.05
C PRO A 153 7.97 -14.15 -0.89
N ALA A 154 9.12 -13.65 -0.43
CA ALA A 154 9.79 -12.50 -1.03
C ALA A 154 10.06 -12.64 -2.55
N PRO A 155 10.47 -13.81 -3.10
CA PRO A 155 10.63 -13.95 -4.54
C PRO A 155 9.33 -13.72 -5.32
N ARG A 156 8.20 -14.25 -4.82
CA ARG A 156 6.87 -14.05 -5.43
C ARG A 156 6.40 -12.61 -5.29
N PHE A 157 6.66 -12.00 -4.15
CA PHE A 157 6.33 -10.59 -3.96
C PHE A 157 7.06 -9.69 -4.94
N ARG A 158 8.36 -9.91 -5.16
CA ARG A 158 9.15 -9.14 -6.12
C ARG A 158 8.73 -9.38 -7.58
N GLU A 159 8.24 -10.58 -7.89
CA GLU A 159 7.74 -10.95 -9.21
C GLU A 159 6.44 -10.22 -9.55
N HIS A 160 5.58 -9.96 -8.56
CA HIS A 160 4.23 -9.44 -8.79
C HIS A 160 3.99 -8.00 -8.32
N ALA A 161 4.77 -7.51 -7.35
CA ALA A 161 4.62 -6.15 -6.87
C ALA A 161 5.08 -5.16 -7.95
N GLN A 162 4.31 -4.10 -8.12
CA GLN A 162 4.54 -3.05 -9.10
C GLN A 162 4.84 -1.73 -8.39
N ARG A 163 5.64 -0.88 -9.03
CA ARG A 163 5.93 0.47 -8.53
C ARG A 163 4.65 1.30 -8.53
N ALA A 164 4.46 2.17 -7.55
CA ALA A 164 3.25 2.99 -7.48
C ALA A 164 3.08 3.90 -8.71
N HIS A 165 4.17 4.46 -9.26
CA HIS A 165 4.12 5.23 -10.51
C HIS A 165 3.56 4.42 -11.68
N ALA A 166 3.95 3.14 -11.81
CA ALA A 166 3.44 2.26 -12.86
C ALA A 166 1.96 1.91 -12.65
N LEU A 167 1.55 1.63 -11.41
CA LEU A 167 0.15 1.31 -11.06
C LEU A 167 -0.82 2.46 -11.28
N PHE A 168 -0.32 3.69 -11.25
CA PHE A 168 -1.11 4.90 -11.41
C PHE A 168 -0.84 5.62 -12.74
N GLU A 169 -0.16 4.93 -13.68
CA GLU A 169 0.18 5.39 -15.04
C GLU A 169 0.84 6.79 -15.11
N VAL A 170 1.73 7.07 -14.16
CA VAL A 170 2.48 8.32 -14.13
C VAL A 170 3.85 8.09 -14.79
N GLU A 171 4.09 8.71 -15.94
CA GLU A 171 5.45 8.79 -16.49
C GLU A 171 6.33 9.67 -15.59
N VAL A 172 7.50 9.17 -15.19
CA VAL A 172 8.46 9.85 -14.30
C VAL A 172 9.24 10.96 -15.05
N SER A 173 8.68 11.48 -16.14
CA SER A 173 9.32 12.51 -16.96
C SER A 173 8.99 13.90 -16.40
N SER A 174 10.04 14.64 -16.03
CA SER A 174 10.07 16.07 -15.62
C SER A 174 9.53 16.46 -14.24
N LEU A 175 10.01 15.84 -13.16
CA LEU A 175 10.11 16.51 -11.85
C LEU A 175 11.54 17.05 -11.66
N SER A 176 12.00 17.88 -12.61
CA SER A 176 13.04 18.86 -12.32
C SER A 176 12.35 20.03 -11.64
N ALA A 177 12.81 20.34 -10.42
CA ALA A 177 12.34 21.45 -9.61
C ALA A 177 12.36 22.78 -10.39
N ASP A 178 11.22 23.47 -10.39
CA ASP A 178 11.15 24.93 -10.48
C ASP A 178 10.96 25.50 -9.07
#